data_AF-A0A1A6HLZ7-F1
#
_entry.id   AF-A0A1A6HLZ7-F1
#
_cell.length_a   1.000
_cell.length_b   1.000
_cell.length_c   1.000
_cell.angle_alpha   90.00
_cell.angle_beta   90.00
_cell.angle_gamma   90.00
#
_symmetry.space_group_name_H-M   'P 1'
#
loop_
_entity.id
_entity.type
_entity.pdbx_description
1 polymer ?
#
loop_
_entity_poly.entity_id
_entity_poly.type
_entity_poly.pdbx_seq_one_letter_code
_entity_poly.pdbx_strand_id
1 'polypeptide(L)' 'AIRLSLEQALPPEPKEENAEPVSKLRIRTPSGEFLERRFLASSKLQIVFDFVASKGFPWDEFKLLSTFPRRD' A
#
# COMPACT_ATOMS: atom_id res chain seq x y z
N ALA A 1 14.78 -10.51 7.12
CA ALA A 1 14.81 -9.52 8.22
C ALA A 1 13.98 -8.27 7.91
N ILE A 2 14.18 -7.60 6.77
CA ILE A 2 13.52 -6.32 6.41
C ILE A 2 11.98 -6.40 6.36
N ARG A 3 11.42 -7.49 5.81
CA ARG A 3 9.97 -7.67 5.62
C ARG A 3 9.17 -7.58 6.93
N LEU A 4 9.63 -8.23 8.00
CA LEU A 4 8.95 -8.23 9.30
C LEU A 4 8.99 -6.86 9.98
N SER A 5 10.10 -6.14 9.86
CA SER A 5 10.25 -4.80 10.42
C SER A 5 9.34 -3.79 9.75
N LEU A 6 9.15 -3.90 8.43
CA LEU A 6 8.21 -3.04 7.69
C LEU A 6 6.77 -3.33 8.08
N GLU A 7 6.37 -4.60 8.22
CA GLU A 7 5.00 -4.94 8.66
C GLU A 7 4.66 -4.36 10.03
N GLN A 8 5.63 -4.35 10.96
CA GLN A 8 5.46 -3.80 12.30
C GLN A 8 5.46 -2.26 12.34
N ALA A 9 6.11 -1.61 11.37
CA ALA A 9 6.18 -0.15 11.29
C ALA A 9 4.96 0.48 10.60
N LEU A 10 4.10 -0.32 9.96
CA LEU A 10 2.91 0.19 9.30
C LEU A 10 1.88 0.66 10.33
N PRO A 11 1.30 1.87 10.16
CA PRO A 11 0.23 2.33 11.04
C PRO A 11 -0.97 1.38 10.95
N PRO A 12 -1.84 1.33 11.97
CA PRO A 12 -3.04 0.50 11.91
C PRO A 12 -3.90 0.88 10.71
N GLU A 13 -4.60 -0.10 10.13
CA GLU A 13 -5.52 0.18 9.02
C GLU A 13 -6.70 1.05 9.51
N PRO A 14 -7.00 2.17 8.84
CA PRO A 14 -8.14 3.01 9.17
C PRO A 14 -9.48 2.28 9.05
N LYS A 15 -10.44 2.66 9.90
CA LYS A 15 -11.83 2.20 9.79
C LYS A 15 -12.51 2.84 8.57
N GLU A 16 -13.61 2.23 8.13
CA GLU A 16 -14.42 2.75 7.02
C GLU A 16 -15.15 4.03 7.42
N GLU A 17 -15.81 3.99 8.58
CA GLU A 17 -16.36 5.17 9.23
C GLU A 17 -15.25 5.85 10.02
N ASN A 18 -14.50 6.69 9.33
CA ASN A 18 -13.50 7.55 9.94
C ASN A 18 -13.88 9.02 9.74
N ALA A 19 -13.55 9.87 10.70
CA ALA A 19 -13.81 11.30 10.60
C ALA A 19 -12.94 11.96 9.51
N GLU A 20 -11.75 11.38 9.26
CA GLU A 20 -10.85 11.79 8.18
C GLU A 20 -11.12 11.03 6.88
N PRO A 21 -10.91 11.65 5.71
CA PRO A 21 -11.08 10.97 4.43
C PRO A 21 -10.18 9.73 4.29
N VAL A 22 -10.75 8.61 3.85
CA VAL A 22 -10.05 7.34 3.66
C VAL A 22 -10.05 6.95 2.18
N SER A 23 -8.91 6.48 1.69
CA SER A 23 -8.76 5.88 0.36
C SER A 23 -8.58 4.38 0.50
N LYS A 24 -9.42 3.60 -0.20
CA LYS A 24 -9.24 2.15 -0.34
C LYS A 24 -8.42 1.88 -1.60
N LEU A 25 -7.20 1.38 -1.43
CA LEU A 25 -6.35 1.00 -2.55
C LEU A 25 -6.43 -0.51 -2.79
N ARG A 26 -6.52 -0.87 -4.07
CA ARG A 26 -6.52 -2.25 -4.57
C ARG A 26 -5.36 -2.40 -5.55
N ILE A 27 -4.33 -3.13 -5.13
CA ILE A 27 -3.05 -3.23 -5.84
C ILE A 27 -2.96 -4.63 -6.42
N ARG A 28 -2.83 -4.72 -7.75
CA ARG A 28 -2.67 -5.99 -8.45
C ARG A 28 -1.21 -6.44 -8.39
N THR A 29 -0.97 -7.65 -7.92
CA THR A 29 0.36 -8.26 -7.89
C THR A 29 0.72 -8.85 -9.26
N PRO A 30 2.01 -9.13 -9.52
CA PRO A 30 2.44 -9.88 -10.71
C PRO A 30 1.80 -11.28 -10.83
N SER A 31 1.45 -11.93 -9.70
CA SER A 31 0.72 -13.21 -9.67
C SER A 31 -0.75 -13.07 -10.10
N GLY A 32 -1.25 -11.83 -10.23
CA GLY A 32 -2.65 -11.54 -10.59
C GLY A 32 -3.59 -11.45 -9.38
N GLU A 33 -3.08 -11.67 -8.18
CA GLU A 33 -3.80 -11.48 -6.92
C GLU A 33 -3.93 -9.99 -6.58
N PHE A 34 -4.75 -9.69 -5.57
CA PHE A 34 -4.98 -8.32 -5.12
C PHE A 34 -4.60 -8.15 -3.66
N LEU A 35 -3.79 -7.12 -3.39
CA LEU A 35 -3.58 -6.57 -2.06
C LEU A 35 -4.58 -5.43 -1.87
N GLU A 36 -5.40 -5.51 -0.84
CA GLU A 36 -6.37 -4.46 -0.51
C GLU A 36 -6.08 -3.89 0.87
N ARG A 37 -6.09 -2.57 0.96
CA ARG A 37 -5.89 -1.85 2.22
C ARG A 37 -6.44 -0.44 2.17
N ARG A 38 -6.93 0.05 3.31
CA ARG A 38 -7.31 1.45 3.51
C ARG A 38 -6.12 2.29 4.02
N PHE A 39 -6.09 3.54 3.57
CA PHE A 39 -5.12 4.55 3.98
C PHE A 39 -5.84 5.86 4.27
N LEU A 40 -5.39 6.63 5.26
CA LEU A 40 -5.89 7.99 5.43
C LEU A 40 -5.43 8.83 4.24
N ALA A 41 -6.27 9.72 3.74
CA ALA A 41 -5.87 10.66 2.68
C ALA A 41 -4.71 11.57 3.12
N SER A 42 -4.56 11.79 4.42
CA SER A 42 -3.45 12.52 5.05
C SER A 42 -2.15 11.71 5.16
N SER A 43 -2.18 10.40 4.88
CA SER A 43 -0.99 9.53 4.98
C SER A 43 0.02 9.82 3.87
N LYS A 44 1.31 9.73 4.22
CA LYS A 44 2.40 9.83 3.23
C LYS A 44 2.35 8.65 2.27
N LEU A 45 2.67 8.90 1.00
CA LEU A 45 2.76 7.86 -0.03
C LEU A 45 3.76 6.75 0.33
N GLN A 46 4.80 7.07 1.11
CA GLN A 46 5.76 6.10 1.67
C GLN A 46 5.07 4.92 2.36
N ILE A 47 3.95 5.14 3.07
CA ILE A 47 3.22 4.08 3.79
C ILE A 47 2.62 3.05 2.80
N VAL A 48 2.26 3.49 1.60
CA VAL A 48 1.78 2.60 0.53
C VAL A 48 2.93 1.75 0.00
N PHE A 49 4.10 2.35 -0.25
CA PHE A 49 5.30 1.62 -0.67
C PHE A 49 5.76 0.63 0.39
N ASP A 50 5.81 1.03 1.66
CA ASP A 50 6.18 0.18 2.77
C ASP A 50 5.23 -1.01 2.89
N PHE A 51 3.92 -0.80 2.72
CA PHE A 51 2.93 -1.87 2.72
C PHE A 51 3.17 -2.89 1.60
N VAL A 52 3.43 -2.42 0.38
CA VAL A 52 3.66 -3.30 -0.77
C VAL A 52 4.98 -4.07 -0.61
N ALA A 53 6.03 -3.41 -0.13
CA ALA A 53 7.30 -4.04 0.23
C ALA A 53 7.14 -5.09 1.34
N SER A 54 6.31 -4.81 2.36
CA SER A 54 5.98 -5.75 3.43
C SER A 54 5.29 -7.02 2.92
N LYS A 55 4.60 -6.94 1.79
CA LYS A 55 3.98 -8.09 1.11
C LYS A 55 4.91 -8.83 0.15
N GLY A 56 6.16 -8.38 0.04
CA GLY A 56 7.21 -9.04 -0.75
C GLY A 56 7.45 -8.38 -2.11
N PHE A 57 7.02 -7.13 -2.30
CA PHE A 57 7.23 -6.38 -3.54
C PHE A 57 8.01 -5.09 -3.26
N PRO A 58 9.33 -5.19 -3.00
CA PRO A 58 10.13 -4.02 -2.65
C PRO A 58 10.38 -3.11 -3.87
N TRP A 59 10.64 -1.83 -3.61
CA TRP A 59 10.67 -0.77 -4.64
C TRP A 59 11.88 -0.83 -5.58
N ASP A 60 12.96 -1.49 -5.17
CA ASP A 60 14.16 -1.74 -5.97
C ASP A 60 13.94 -2.82 -7.04
N GLU A 61 12.93 -3.67 -6.86
CA GLU A 61 12.55 -4.73 -7.81
C GLU A 61 11.24 -4.46 -8.55
N PHE A 62 10.30 -3.73 -7.92
CA PHE A 62 8.95 -3.52 -8.44
C PHE A 62 8.56 -2.04 -8.47
N LYS A 63 7.72 -1.68 -9.46
CA LYS A 63 7.09 -0.36 -9.55
C LYS A 63 5.60 -0.44 -9.28
N LEU A 64 5.09 0.55 -8.53
CA LEU A 64 3.65 0.76 -8.38
C LEU A 64 3.17 1.63 -9.53
N LEU A 65 2.07 1.25 -10.19
CA LEU A 65 1.54 2.01 -11.31
C LEU A 65 0.05 2.28 -11.11
N SER A 66 -0.43 3.44 -11.52
CA SER A 66 -1.86 3.74 -11.55
C SER A 66 -2.59 2.89 -12.60
N THR A 67 -3.87 2.60 -12.35
CA THR A 67 -4.70 1.79 -13.25
C THR A 67 -5.07 2.55 -14.53
N PHE A 68 -5.57 3.79 -14.40
CA PHE A 68 -5.92 4.63 -15.55
C PHE A 68 -5.88 6.13 -15.23
N PRO A 69 -5.29 6.97 -16.10
CA PRO A 69 -4.33 6.56 -17.12
C PRO A 69 -3.13 5.89 -16.44
N ARG A 70 -2.50 4.92 -17.09
CA ARG A 70 -1.34 4.22 -16.52
C ARG A 70 -0.16 5.19 -16.38
N ARG A 71 0.30 5.39 -15.15
CA ARG A 71 1.42 6.28 -14.77
C ARG A 71 2.22 5.64 -13.65
N ASP A 72 3.49 6.03 -13.58
CA ASP A 72 4.36 5.88 -12.40
C ASP A 72 4.04 7.03 -11.44
#